data_AF-A0A2E4HLC9-F1
#
_entry.id   AF-A0A2E4HLC9-F1
#
_cell.length_a   1.000
_cell.length_b   1.000
_cell.length_c   1.000
_cell.angle_alpha   90.00
_cell.angle_beta   90.00
_cell.angle_gamma   90.00
#
_symmetry.space_group_name_H-M   'P 1'
#
loop_
_entity.id
_entity.type
_entity.pdbx_description
1 polymer ?
#
loop_
_entity_poly.entity_id
_entity_poly.type
_entity_poly.pdbx_seq_one_letter_code
_entity_poly.pdbx_strand_id
1 'polypeptide(L)'
;MIEKNEYTEKFRRELQEFILRQKSILDRLQSVEEKLALLENLDVSPTKNKEKALYDYQVNLDERKYTIHDVKGNKASMVSKRNCSALRDLSEIRSRCHTGTGDRSVIYKYRTIDNDSGESADWEEVEFKVDKMTSVDSSACLSLPVPLSEGESFEIQEEIDLINTFHSRNEWVTLVVEYPTEFFKLSLILPFERKPIGVRREESDGASNSFNKRRLYPEFDAENDQIVISWEEESPILGRAYTMFWDW
;
A
#
# COMPACT_ATOMS: atom_id res chain seq x y z
N MET A 1 14.69 53.02 20.85
CA MET A 1 15.72 52.81 19.80
C MET A 1 16.27 51.38 19.76
N ILE A 2 15.96 50.51 20.74
CA ILE A 2 16.44 49.12 20.84
C ILE A 2 15.59 48.14 19.99
N GLU A 3 14.26 48.28 20.01
CA GLU A 3 13.35 47.39 19.27
C GLU A 3 13.56 47.39 17.74
N LYS A 4 13.98 48.53 17.16
CA LYS A 4 14.20 48.65 15.71
C LYS A 4 15.38 47.78 15.23
N ASN A 5 16.38 47.53 16.09
CA ASN A 5 17.53 46.68 15.76
C ASN A 5 17.17 45.19 15.83
N GLU A 6 16.34 44.77 16.78
CA GLU A 6 15.93 43.36 16.90
C GLU A 6 15.06 42.90 15.71
N TYR A 7 14.13 43.75 15.26
CA TYR A 7 13.35 43.46 14.05
C TYR A 7 14.22 43.38 12.79
N THR A 8 15.24 44.22 12.69
CA THR A 8 16.15 44.24 11.53
C THR A 8 17.03 42.98 11.51
N GLU A 9 17.54 42.54 12.67
CA GLU A 9 18.33 41.30 12.79
C GLU A 9 17.49 40.05 12.55
N LYS A 10 16.25 40.03 13.04
CA LYS A 10 15.31 38.92 12.77
C LYS A 10 14.99 38.80 11.28
N PHE A 11 14.65 39.92 10.64
CA PHE A 11 14.38 39.95 9.20
C PHE A 11 15.59 39.53 8.37
N ARG A 12 16.80 39.92 8.78
CA ARG A 12 18.05 39.51 8.13
C ARG A 12 18.28 38.00 8.19
N ARG A 13 17.97 37.34 9.33
CA ARG A 13 18.06 35.88 9.46
C ARG A 13 17.04 35.16 8.58
N GLU A 14 15.79 35.61 8.60
CA GLU A 14 14.74 35.04 7.75
C GLU A 14 15.09 35.17 6.26
N LEU A 15 15.68 36.30 5.85
CA LEU A 15 16.12 36.54 4.48
C LEU A 15 17.32 35.64 4.10
N GLN A 16 18.25 35.40 5.03
CA GLN A 16 19.35 34.46 4.82
C GLN A 16 18.87 33.01 4.66
N GLU A 17 17.93 32.57 5.51
CA GLU A 17 17.32 31.24 5.40
C GLU A 17 16.57 31.08 4.07
N PHE A 18 15.85 32.11 3.64
CA PHE A 18 15.17 32.11 2.34
C PHE A 18 16.16 31.97 1.18
N ILE A 19 17.27 32.71 1.19
CA ILE A 19 18.31 32.63 0.17
C ILE A 19 18.95 31.23 0.14
N LEU A 20 19.21 30.63 1.30
CA LEU A 20 19.76 29.27 1.39
C LEU A 20 18.79 28.23 0.81
N ARG A 21 17.48 28.37 1.08
CA ARG A 21 16.45 27.51 0.49
C ARG A 21 16.37 27.67 -1.03
N GLN A 22 16.42 28.90 -1.54
CA GLN A 22 16.42 29.18 -2.98
C GLN A 22 17.65 28.55 -3.67
N LYS A 23 18.83 28.64 -3.05
CA LYS A 23 20.04 27.99 -3.56
C LYS A 23 19.90 26.47 -3.61
N SER A 24 19.39 25.85 -2.54
CA SER A 24 19.14 24.41 -2.53
C SER A 24 18.14 23.95 -3.60
N ILE A 25 17.13 24.76 -3.91
CA ILE A 25 16.18 24.48 -5.00
C ILE A 25 16.88 24.56 -6.36
N LEU A 26 17.71 25.58 -6.59
CA LEU A 26 18.48 25.72 -7.83
C LEU A 26 19.44 24.54 -8.05
N ASP A 27 20.18 24.12 -7.01
CA ASP A 27 21.10 22.98 -7.09
C ASP A 27 20.34 21.68 -7.45
N ARG A 28 19.11 21.51 -6.93
CA ARG A 28 18.25 20.36 -7.27
C ARG A 28 17.71 20.43 -8.70
N LEU A 29 17.33 21.62 -9.17
CA LEU A 29 16.88 21.82 -10.55
C LEU A 29 18.00 21.51 -11.54
N GLN A 30 19.22 21.99 -11.26
CA GLN A 30 20.39 21.69 -12.08
C GLN A 30 20.68 20.18 -12.12
N SER A 31 20.57 19.48 -10.99
CA SER A 31 20.71 18.01 -10.97
C SER A 31 19.62 17.29 -11.78
N VAL A 32 18.40 17.83 -11.85
CA VAL A 32 17.33 17.28 -12.68
C VAL A 32 17.59 17.56 -14.17
N GLU A 33 18.06 18.77 -14.52
CA GLU A 33 18.44 19.12 -15.89
C GLU A 33 19.60 18.26 -16.39
N GLU A 34 20.61 18.00 -15.56
CA GLU A 34 21.72 17.10 -15.89
C GLU A 34 21.23 15.66 -16.12
N LYS A 35 20.28 15.18 -15.32
CA LYS A 35 19.65 13.86 -15.51
C LYS A 35 18.79 13.81 -16.77
N LEU A 36 18.07 14.88 -17.11
CA LEU A 36 17.29 14.98 -18.34
C LEU A 36 18.20 15.02 -19.57
N ALA A 37 19.28 15.78 -19.55
CA ALA A 37 20.26 15.81 -20.62
C ALA A 37 20.93 14.43 -20.82
N LEU A 38 21.19 13.68 -19.74
CA LEU A 38 21.67 12.31 -19.84
C LEU A 38 20.64 11.36 -20.48
N LEU A 39 19.35 11.57 -20.21
CA LEU A 39 18.25 10.82 -20.82
C LEU A 39 18.01 11.21 -22.29
N GLU A 40 18.22 12.47 -22.67
CA GLU A 40 18.10 12.94 -24.05
C GLU A 40 19.27 12.50 -24.94
N ASN A 41 20.45 12.24 -24.37
CA ASN A 41 21.61 11.71 -25.08
C ASN A 41 21.63 10.17 -25.18
N LEU A 42 20.70 9.48 -24.51
CA LEU A 42 20.39 8.08 -24.82
C LEU A 42 19.58 8.07 -26.11
N ASP A 43 20.26 7.80 -27.22
CA ASP A 43 19.71 7.77 -28.58
C ASP A 43 18.58 6.74 -28.68
N VAL A 44 17.33 7.21 -28.51
CA VAL A 44 16.12 6.48 -28.90
C VAL A 44 15.45 7.29 -30.00
N SER A 45 15.82 6.97 -31.24
CA SER A 45 15.25 7.58 -32.44
C SER A 45 13.71 7.50 -32.43
N PRO A 46 12.97 8.57 -32.77
CA PRO A 46 11.53 8.62 -32.54
C PRO A 46 10.67 8.36 -33.80
N THR A 47 9.44 7.92 -33.51
CA THR A 47 8.17 7.98 -34.27
C THR A 47 7.76 6.81 -35.17
N LYS A 48 6.79 6.02 -34.70
CA LYS A 48 5.37 6.12 -35.11
C LYS A 48 4.52 5.04 -34.42
N ASN A 49 3.80 5.43 -33.38
CA ASN A 49 2.34 5.38 -33.33
C ASN A 49 1.89 5.73 -31.92
N LYS A 50 0.79 6.49 -31.83
CA LYS A 50 -0.11 6.39 -30.69
C LYS A 50 -0.76 5.00 -30.73
N GLU A 51 0.03 3.97 -30.47
CA GLU A 51 -0.47 2.64 -30.19
C GLU A 51 -0.94 2.63 -28.75
N LYS A 52 -2.15 2.11 -28.54
CA LYS A 52 -2.76 1.87 -27.24
C LYS A 52 -1.68 1.38 -26.28
N ALA A 53 -1.58 1.98 -25.09
CA ALA A 53 -0.67 1.53 -24.06
C ALA A 53 -0.84 0.01 -23.90
N LEU A 54 0.15 -0.74 -24.37
CA LEU A 54 0.23 -2.17 -24.17
C LEU A 54 0.64 -2.35 -22.70
N TYR A 55 -0.12 -3.20 -22.06
CA TYR A 55 -0.02 -3.54 -20.67
C TYR A 55 0.73 -4.87 -20.63
N ASP A 56 1.91 -4.91 -20.00
CA ASP A 56 2.83 -6.04 -20.16
C ASP A 56 2.45 -7.24 -19.29
N TYR A 57 1.61 -7.08 -18.26
CA TYR A 57 0.87 -8.16 -17.60
C TYR A 57 -0.23 -7.59 -16.70
N GLN A 58 -1.19 -8.42 -16.30
CA GLN A 58 -2.36 -8.00 -15.52
C GLN A 58 -2.58 -8.85 -14.27
N VAL A 59 -2.75 -8.19 -13.12
CA VAL A 59 -3.20 -8.83 -11.88
C VAL A 59 -4.72 -8.70 -11.83
N ASN A 60 -5.42 -9.78 -12.17
CA ASN A 60 -6.89 -9.77 -12.21
C ASN A 60 -7.51 -9.77 -10.81
N LEU A 61 -6.83 -10.41 -9.86
CA LEU A 61 -7.25 -10.46 -8.47
C LEU A 61 -6.02 -10.47 -7.56
N ASP A 62 -6.05 -9.60 -6.56
CA ASP A 62 -5.15 -9.68 -5.43
C ASP A 62 -5.98 -9.75 -4.14
N GLU A 63 -5.99 -10.94 -3.55
CA GLU A 63 -6.71 -11.24 -2.31
C GLU A 63 -5.75 -11.47 -1.14
N ARG A 64 -5.89 -10.66 -0.08
CA ARG A 64 -5.18 -10.87 1.18
C ARG A 64 -6.16 -11.24 2.28
N LYS A 65 -5.94 -12.39 2.91
CA LYS A 65 -6.67 -12.87 4.10
C LYS A 65 -5.78 -12.75 5.31
N TYR A 66 -6.24 -11.99 6.29
CA TYR A 66 -5.56 -11.80 7.56
C TYR A 66 -6.31 -12.54 8.65
N THR A 67 -5.61 -13.36 9.41
CA THR A 67 -6.04 -13.86 10.71
C THR A 67 -5.30 -13.07 11.78
N ILE A 68 -6.02 -12.49 12.73
CA ILE A 68 -5.47 -11.54 13.69
C ILE A 68 -5.68 -12.07 15.08
N HIS A 69 -4.60 -12.27 15.81
CA HIS A 69 -4.61 -12.70 17.21
C HIS A 69 -4.05 -11.60 18.11
N ASP A 70 -4.87 -11.15 19.04
CA ASP A 70 -4.41 -10.24 20.09
C ASP A 70 -3.65 -11.01 21.19
N VAL A 71 -3.01 -10.27 22.10
CA VAL A 71 -2.24 -10.85 23.21
C VAL A 71 -3.09 -11.55 24.28
N LYS A 72 -4.42 -11.41 24.21
CA LYS A 72 -5.40 -12.06 25.09
C LYS A 72 -6.03 -13.30 24.43
N GLY A 73 -5.68 -13.60 23.19
CA GLY A 73 -6.20 -14.73 22.41
C GLY A 73 -7.49 -14.42 21.63
N ASN A 74 -7.94 -13.17 21.57
CA ASN A 74 -9.06 -12.77 20.72
C ASN A 74 -8.68 -12.87 19.24
N LYS A 75 -9.67 -13.22 18.41
CA LYS A 75 -9.47 -13.47 16.98
C LYS A 75 -10.34 -12.56 16.12
N ALA A 76 -9.73 -11.79 15.23
CA ALA A 76 -10.39 -11.09 14.14
C ALA A 76 -9.90 -11.62 12.79
N SER A 77 -10.70 -11.39 11.75
CA SER A 77 -10.29 -11.68 10.37
C SER A 77 -10.45 -10.45 9.51
N MET A 78 -9.55 -10.25 8.53
CA MET A 78 -9.70 -9.20 7.55
C MET A 78 -9.45 -9.76 6.16
N VAL A 79 -10.23 -9.33 5.18
CA VAL A 79 -10.05 -9.69 3.78
C VAL A 79 -9.91 -8.41 2.97
N SER A 80 -8.81 -8.29 2.25
CA SER A 80 -8.63 -7.30 1.20
C SER A 80 -8.80 -7.97 -0.15
N LYS A 81 -9.65 -7.42 -1.01
CA LYS A 81 -9.72 -7.78 -2.43
C LYS A 81 -9.44 -6.55 -3.26
N ARG A 82 -8.54 -6.69 -4.24
CA ARG A 82 -8.13 -5.61 -5.13
C ARG A 82 -8.28 -6.05 -6.57
N ASN A 83 -8.78 -5.12 -7.38
CA ASN A 83 -8.66 -5.18 -8.82
C ASN A 83 -7.56 -4.19 -9.22
N CYS A 84 -6.42 -4.74 -9.62
CA CYS A 84 -5.26 -3.95 -9.97
C CYS A 84 -5.34 -3.58 -11.45
N SER A 85 -5.02 -2.34 -11.79
CA SER A 85 -4.78 -1.99 -13.18
C SER A 85 -3.55 -2.77 -13.66
N ALA A 86 -3.49 -3.04 -14.96
CA ALA A 86 -2.33 -3.74 -15.48
C ALA A 86 -1.02 -2.97 -15.23
N LEU A 87 0.02 -3.73 -14.91
CA LEU A 87 1.26 -3.24 -14.30
C LEU A 87 2.38 -3.21 -15.34
N ARG A 88 3.30 -2.24 -15.21
CA ARG A 88 4.50 -2.11 -16.05
C ARG A 88 5.73 -2.52 -15.27
N ASP A 89 6.68 -3.18 -15.93
CA ASP A 89 8.11 -3.22 -15.57
C ASP A 89 8.44 -3.50 -14.08
N LEU A 90 7.59 -4.21 -13.33
CA LEU A 90 8.01 -4.70 -12.01
C LEU A 90 8.67 -6.05 -12.22
N SER A 91 9.97 -6.11 -11.97
CA SER A 91 10.72 -7.36 -11.90
C SER A 91 10.22 -8.28 -10.79
N GLU A 92 9.40 -7.76 -9.86
CA GLU A 92 8.95 -8.43 -8.63
C GLU A 92 7.62 -7.84 -8.15
N ILE A 93 6.72 -8.69 -7.62
CA ILE A 93 5.51 -8.24 -6.93
C ILE A 93 5.80 -8.11 -5.44
N ARG A 94 6.01 -6.88 -4.98
CA ARG A 94 6.09 -6.50 -3.58
C ARG A 94 4.73 -6.57 -2.87
N SER A 95 4.67 -7.23 -1.72
CA SER A 95 3.54 -7.14 -0.79
C SER A 95 4.01 -6.55 0.54
N ARG A 96 3.72 -5.27 0.80
CA ARG A 96 3.95 -4.62 2.09
C ARG A 96 2.69 -4.75 2.94
N CYS A 97 2.76 -5.58 3.97
CA CYS A 97 1.82 -5.51 5.08
C CYS A 97 2.44 -4.69 6.22
N HIS A 98 1.74 -3.63 6.65
CA HIS A 98 2.07 -2.92 7.90
C HIS A 98 1.10 -3.38 8.95
N THR A 99 1.60 -4.22 9.84
CA THR A 99 0.86 -4.72 11.00
C THR A 99 1.65 -4.33 12.23
N GLY A 100 0.97 -4.18 13.38
CA GLY A 100 1.64 -3.89 14.65
C GLY A 100 2.79 -4.87 14.97
N THR A 101 3.51 -4.59 16.05
CA THR A 101 4.79 -5.20 16.47
C THR A 101 4.77 -6.71 16.78
N GLY A 102 3.82 -7.48 16.25
CA GLY A 102 3.67 -8.92 16.49
C GLY A 102 4.44 -9.81 15.51
N ASP A 103 4.55 -11.09 15.88
CA ASP A 103 5.04 -12.15 15.00
C ASP A 103 4.06 -12.37 13.84
N ARG A 104 4.56 -12.82 12.68
CA ARG A 104 3.70 -13.13 11.53
C ARG A 104 4.12 -14.39 10.82
N SER A 105 3.13 -15.15 10.36
CA SER A 105 3.26 -16.19 9.34
C SER A 105 2.57 -15.69 8.08
N VAL A 106 3.17 -15.95 6.92
CA VAL A 106 2.55 -15.63 5.65
C VAL A 106 2.72 -16.81 4.72
N ILE A 107 1.64 -17.17 4.02
CA ILE A 107 1.63 -18.11 2.90
C ILE A 107 1.21 -17.31 1.67
N TYR A 108 2.00 -17.38 0.62
CA TYR A 108 1.74 -16.71 -0.64
C TYR A 108 1.44 -17.76 -1.70
N LYS A 109 0.41 -17.51 -2.50
CA LYS A 109 0.00 -18.33 -3.63
C LYS A 109 -0.22 -17.45 -4.84
N TYR A 110 0.14 -17.96 -6.01
CA TYR A 110 -0.20 -17.34 -7.29
C TYR A 110 -0.68 -18.38 -8.29
N ARG A 111 -1.40 -17.93 -9.31
CA ARG A 111 -1.71 -18.75 -10.48
C ARG A 111 -1.81 -17.88 -11.72
N THR A 112 -1.40 -18.42 -12.85
CA THR A 112 -1.58 -17.77 -14.15
C THR A 112 -2.98 -18.03 -14.70
N ILE A 113 -3.48 -17.09 -15.47
CA ILE A 113 -4.71 -17.17 -16.25
C ILE A 113 -4.32 -17.12 -17.71
N ASP A 114 -4.72 -18.14 -18.45
CA ASP A 114 -4.60 -18.13 -19.90
C ASP A 114 -5.68 -17.19 -20.47
N ASN A 115 -5.23 -16.11 -21.11
CA ASN A 115 -6.10 -15.09 -21.65
C ASN A 115 -6.91 -15.56 -22.87
N ASP A 116 -6.46 -16.60 -23.58
CA ASP A 116 -7.14 -17.11 -24.78
C ASP A 116 -8.24 -18.11 -24.44
N SER A 117 -8.04 -18.93 -23.39
CA SER A 117 -9.01 -19.94 -22.95
C SER A 117 -9.85 -19.51 -21.74
N GLY A 118 -9.38 -18.53 -20.96
CA GLY A 118 -9.94 -18.19 -19.66
C GLY A 118 -9.71 -19.25 -18.59
N GLU A 119 -8.96 -20.31 -18.89
CA GLU A 119 -8.60 -21.35 -17.94
C GLU A 119 -7.54 -20.82 -16.96
N SER A 120 -7.64 -21.25 -15.71
CA SER A 120 -6.70 -20.86 -14.65
C SER A 120 -5.86 -22.05 -14.24
N ALA A 121 -4.56 -21.83 -14.09
CA ALA A 121 -3.65 -22.83 -13.57
C ALA A 121 -3.95 -23.16 -12.10
N ASP A 122 -3.38 -24.26 -11.62
CA ASP A 122 -3.39 -24.59 -10.20
C ASP A 122 -2.60 -23.54 -9.39
N TRP A 123 -2.96 -23.37 -8.12
CA TRP A 123 -2.27 -22.44 -7.23
C TRP A 123 -0.88 -22.96 -6.87
N GLU A 124 0.13 -22.12 -7.09
CA GLU A 124 1.52 -22.38 -6.73
C GLU A 124 1.91 -21.61 -5.46
N GLU A 125 2.40 -22.33 -4.44
CA GLU A 125 2.93 -21.73 -3.22
C GLU A 125 4.33 -21.15 -3.43
N VAL A 126 4.58 -19.94 -2.92
CA VAL A 126 5.89 -19.27 -3.04
C VAL A 126 6.61 -19.25 -1.69
N GLU A 127 7.89 -19.59 -1.72
CA GLU A 127 8.75 -19.59 -0.54
C GLU A 127 9.20 -18.16 -0.17
N PHE A 128 9.02 -17.79 1.10
CA PHE A 128 9.39 -16.48 1.64
C PHE A 128 10.89 -16.34 1.84
N LYS A 129 11.49 -15.30 1.25
CA LYS A 129 12.85 -14.85 1.62
C LYS A 129 12.76 -13.60 2.49
N VAL A 130 13.03 -13.75 3.78
CA VAL A 130 13.16 -12.61 4.70
C VAL A 130 14.59 -12.09 4.62
N ASP A 131 14.77 -10.90 4.05
CA ASP A 131 16.08 -10.27 4.03
C ASP A 131 16.38 -9.66 5.40
N LYS A 132 17.42 -10.17 6.07
CA LYS A 132 17.72 -9.89 7.50
C LYS A 132 18.21 -8.46 7.77
N MET A 133 18.32 -7.58 6.77
CA MET A 133 19.08 -6.33 6.88
C MET A 133 18.27 -5.05 7.15
N THR A 134 16.94 -5.02 7.07
CA THR A 134 16.18 -3.79 7.32
C THR A 134 15.50 -3.81 8.69
N SER A 135 16.20 -3.26 9.67
CA SER A 135 15.60 -2.82 10.92
C SER A 135 14.61 -1.67 10.65
N VAL A 136 13.40 -1.79 11.20
CA VAL A 136 12.40 -0.73 11.49
C VAL A 136 11.19 -0.57 10.54
N ASP A 137 11.22 -1.04 9.30
CA ASP A 137 9.99 -1.15 8.49
C ASP A 137 9.88 -2.56 7.91
N SER A 138 9.04 -3.40 8.52
CA SER A 138 8.86 -4.80 8.14
C SER A 138 7.99 -4.95 6.88
N SER A 139 8.31 -4.21 5.82
CA SER A 139 7.82 -4.50 4.47
C SER A 139 8.43 -5.81 4.00
N ALA A 140 7.62 -6.87 3.87
CA ALA A 140 8.04 -8.03 3.11
C ALA A 140 8.15 -7.62 1.63
N CYS A 141 9.18 -8.09 0.94
CA CYS A 141 9.25 -8.01 -0.52
C CYS A 141 9.20 -9.44 -1.02
N LEU A 142 8.28 -9.72 -1.94
CA LEU A 142 8.21 -11.02 -2.59
C LEU A 142 8.82 -10.89 -3.97
N SER A 143 9.91 -11.60 -4.19
CA SER A 143 10.42 -11.85 -5.54
C SER A 143 9.72 -13.10 -6.03
N LEU A 144 8.84 -12.98 -7.02
CA LEU A 144 8.25 -14.17 -7.65
C LEU A 144 9.39 -15.06 -8.20
N PRO A 145 9.26 -16.39 -8.12
CA PRO A 145 10.30 -17.31 -8.59
C PRO A 145 10.44 -17.35 -10.13
N VAL A 146 9.56 -16.66 -10.87
CA VAL A 146 9.52 -16.70 -12.33
C VAL A 146 9.43 -15.26 -12.88
N PRO A 147 10.23 -14.87 -13.89
CA PRO A 147 10.00 -13.64 -14.62
C PRO A 147 8.65 -13.73 -15.34
N LEU A 148 7.75 -12.80 -15.05
CA LEU A 148 6.44 -12.71 -15.72
C LEU A 148 6.63 -12.44 -17.21
N SER A 149 5.96 -13.21 -18.07
CA SER A 149 6.01 -13.02 -19.52
C SER A 149 5.06 -11.91 -19.95
N GLU A 150 5.41 -11.24 -21.05
CA GLU A 150 4.59 -10.17 -21.61
C GLU A 150 3.20 -10.69 -22.04
N GLY A 151 2.14 -10.01 -21.62
CA GLY A 151 0.74 -10.35 -21.91
C GLY A 151 0.11 -11.37 -20.95
N GLU A 152 0.83 -11.86 -19.94
CA GLU A 152 0.27 -12.81 -18.96
C GLU A 152 -0.70 -12.14 -18.00
N SER A 153 -1.68 -12.91 -17.54
CA SER A 153 -2.57 -12.50 -16.47
C SER A 153 -2.48 -13.49 -15.32
N PHE A 154 -2.68 -12.99 -14.11
CA PHE A 154 -2.55 -13.85 -12.93
C PHE A 154 -3.39 -13.35 -11.77
N GLU A 155 -3.53 -14.23 -10.80
CA GLU A 155 -4.15 -13.95 -9.51
C GLU A 155 -3.18 -14.23 -8.39
N ILE A 156 -3.34 -13.48 -7.31
CA ILE A 156 -2.53 -13.56 -6.12
C ILE A 156 -3.42 -13.81 -4.93
N GLN A 157 -3.02 -14.73 -4.07
CA GLN A 157 -3.60 -14.94 -2.76
C GLN A 157 -2.53 -14.91 -1.66
N GLU A 158 -2.80 -14.15 -0.61
CA GLU A 158 -1.96 -14.08 0.58
C GLU A 158 -2.78 -14.52 1.80
N GLU A 159 -2.26 -15.47 2.57
CA GLU A 159 -2.79 -15.85 3.87
C GLU A 159 -1.80 -15.42 4.95
N ILE A 160 -2.23 -14.50 5.80
CA ILE A 160 -1.38 -13.78 6.75
C ILE A 160 -1.91 -14.03 8.15
N ASP A 161 -1.17 -14.75 8.98
CA ASP A 161 -1.46 -14.90 10.40
C ASP A 161 -0.62 -13.90 11.20
N LEU A 162 -1.30 -12.99 11.88
CA LEU A 162 -0.73 -11.98 12.75
C LEU A 162 -0.90 -12.41 14.20
N ILE A 163 0.21 -12.60 14.91
CA ILE A 163 0.24 -13.17 16.26
C ILE A 163 0.74 -12.12 17.24
N ASN A 164 0.05 -11.96 18.38
CA ASN A 164 0.39 -11.04 19.46
C ASN A 164 0.55 -9.58 18.99
N THR A 165 -0.24 -9.16 18.00
CA THR A 165 0.03 -7.94 17.24
C THR A 165 -0.41 -6.66 17.95
N PHE A 166 -1.29 -6.77 18.95
CA PHE A 166 -1.86 -5.62 19.64
C PHE A 166 -1.82 -5.79 21.17
N HIS A 167 -1.33 -4.75 21.85
CA HIS A 167 -1.26 -4.65 23.31
C HIS A 167 -2.26 -3.66 23.92
N SER A 168 -3.06 -2.95 23.11
CA SER A 168 -3.80 -1.75 23.56
C SER A 168 -5.26 -1.70 23.09
N ARG A 169 -6.00 -0.65 23.50
CA ARG A 169 -7.46 -0.48 23.31
C ARG A 169 -7.93 -0.38 21.86
N ASN A 170 -7.08 0.06 20.93
CA ASN A 170 -7.46 0.18 19.52
C ASN A 170 -6.62 -0.77 18.69
N GLU A 171 -7.29 -1.60 17.90
CA GLU A 171 -6.65 -2.45 16.92
C GLU A 171 -6.84 -1.88 15.52
N TRP A 172 -5.84 -2.13 14.67
CA TRP A 172 -5.82 -1.57 13.34
C TRP A 172 -5.06 -2.46 12.37
N VAL A 173 -5.56 -2.57 11.14
CA VAL A 173 -4.76 -3.10 10.03
C VAL A 173 -4.67 -2.06 8.95
N THR A 174 -3.47 -1.89 8.43
CA THR A 174 -3.17 -0.97 7.33
C THR A 174 -2.83 -1.76 6.08
N LEU A 175 -3.54 -1.46 5.01
CA LEU A 175 -3.17 -1.85 3.66
C LEU A 175 -2.50 -0.68 2.96
N VAL A 176 -1.36 -0.95 2.33
CA VAL A 176 -0.70 0.02 1.44
C VAL A 176 -1.02 -0.36 0.00
N VAL A 177 -1.43 0.64 -0.78
CA VAL A 177 -1.69 0.45 -2.21
C VAL A 177 -0.35 0.50 -2.93
N GLU A 178 0.23 -0.67 -3.20
CA GLU A 178 1.55 -0.81 -3.85
C GLU A 178 1.52 -0.63 -5.36
N TYR A 179 0.34 -0.80 -5.94
CA TYR A 179 0.14 -0.85 -7.38
C TYR A 179 -1.00 0.06 -7.81
N PRO A 180 -0.97 0.58 -9.04
CA PRO A 180 -2.15 1.15 -9.68
C PRO A 180 -3.33 0.19 -9.49
N THR A 181 -4.33 0.63 -8.72
CA THR A 181 -5.48 -0.18 -8.32
C THR A 181 -6.72 0.57 -8.76
N GLU A 182 -7.62 -0.10 -9.46
CA GLU A 182 -8.87 0.50 -9.94
C GLU A 182 -9.90 0.55 -8.82
N PHE A 183 -9.92 -0.50 -8.02
CA PHE A 183 -10.86 -0.69 -6.95
C PHE A 183 -10.27 -1.59 -5.87
N PHE A 184 -10.57 -1.29 -4.61
CA PHE A 184 -10.40 -2.25 -3.54
C PHE A 184 -11.61 -2.32 -2.61
N LYS A 185 -11.77 -3.49 -2.00
CA LYS A 185 -12.66 -3.72 -0.86
C LYS A 185 -11.87 -4.29 0.31
N LEU A 186 -11.90 -3.59 1.43
CA LEU A 186 -11.43 -4.07 2.73
C LEU A 186 -12.64 -4.51 3.55
N SER A 187 -12.62 -5.73 4.06
CA SER A 187 -13.67 -6.29 4.90
C SER A 187 -13.08 -6.79 6.21
N LEU A 188 -13.46 -6.18 7.33
CA LEU A 188 -13.09 -6.60 8.67
C LEU A 188 -14.23 -7.44 9.25
N ILE A 189 -13.91 -8.63 9.72
CA ILE A 189 -14.84 -9.61 10.28
C ILE A 189 -14.54 -9.72 11.78
N LEU A 190 -15.52 -9.34 12.58
CA LEU A 190 -15.44 -9.33 14.04
C LEU A 190 -16.56 -10.17 14.66
N PRO A 191 -16.40 -10.63 15.91
CA PRO A 191 -17.52 -11.13 16.70
C PRO A 191 -18.63 -10.08 16.85
N PHE A 192 -19.89 -10.53 16.96
CA PHE A 192 -21.07 -9.65 16.99
C PHE A 192 -21.05 -8.54 18.04
N GLU A 193 -20.42 -8.76 19.20
CA GLU A 193 -20.42 -7.77 20.29
C GLU A 193 -19.54 -6.54 20.00
N ARG A 194 -18.78 -6.55 18.90
CA ARG A 194 -17.76 -5.53 18.61
C ARG A 194 -18.25 -4.42 17.71
N LYS A 195 -17.62 -3.25 17.85
CA LYS A 195 -18.00 -2.03 17.13
C LYS A 195 -16.83 -1.46 16.34
N PRO A 196 -17.08 -1.00 15.09
CA PRO A 196 -16.06 -0.25 14.36
C PRO A 196 -15.78 1.10 15.03
N ILE A 197 -14.51 1.47 15.08
CA ILE A 197 -14.08 2.84 15.46
C ILE A 197 -14.11 3.75 14.23
N GLY A 198 -13.71 3.27 13.06
CA GLY A 198 -13.69 4.07 11.83
C GLY A 198 -12.59 3.65 10.86
N VAL A 199 -12.48 4.37 9.76
CA VAL A 199 -11.37 4.20 8.80
C VAL A 199 -10.55 5.46 8.64
N ARG A 200 -9.30 5.29 8.18
CA ARG A 200 -8.38 6.37 7.87
C ARG A 200 -7.70 6.11 6.53
N ARG A 201 -7.63 7.15 5.70
CA ARG A 201 -6.77 7.22 4.51
C ARG A 201 -5.69 8.26 4.77
N GLU A 202 -4.45 7.96 4.43
CA GLU A 202 -3.39 8.97 4.46
C GLU A 202 -3.49 9.86 3.22
N GLU A 203 -3.88 11.12 3.40
CA GLU A 203 -4.05 12.08 2.29
C GLU A 203 -2.74 12.85 1.99
N SER A 204 -1.93 13.15 3.00
CA SER A 204 -0.62 13.80 2.88
C SER A 204 0.21 13.65 4.17
N ASP A 205 1.52 13.94 4.10
CA ASP A 205 2.33 14.14 5.29
C ASP A 205 1.70 15.25 6.15
N GLY A 206 1.35 14.94 7.39
CA GLY A 206 0.72 15.89 8.31
C GLY A 206 -0.80 16.10 8.17
N ALA A 207 -1.51 15.27 7.40
CA ALA A 207 -2.98 15.31 7.33
C ALA A 207 -3.64 14.97 8.69
N SER A 208 -4.79 15.59 8.97
CA SER A 208 -5.58 15.44 10.20
C SER A 208 -5.92 13.96 10.53
N ASN A 209 -5.72 13.56 11.80
CA ASN A 209 -5.96 12.22 12.35
C ASN A 209 -7.45 11.87 12.57
N SER A 210 -8.39 12.46 11.83
CA SER A 210 -9.83 12.23 12.05
C SER A 210 -10.31 10.94 11.36
N PHE A 211 -10.95 10.05 12.12
CA PHE A 211 -11.59 8.85 11.58
C PHE A 211 -12.81 9.19 10.72
N ASN A 212 -12.91 8.56 9.56
CA ASN A 212 -14.09 8.64 8.70
C ASN A 212 -15.00 7.43 8.94
N LYS A 213 -16.04 7.61 9.76
CA LYS A 213 -17.03 6.54 10.01
C LYS A 213 -18.06 6.38 8.90
N ARG A 214 -18.20 7.37 8.00
CA ARG A 214 -19.25 7.38 6.95
C ARG A 214 -18.95 6.43 5.79
N ARG A 215 -17.72 5.92 5.72
CA ARG A 215 -17.25 4.97 4.70
C ARG A 215 -17.32 3.52 5.15
N LEU A 216 -17.92 3.27 6.32
CA LEU A 216 -18.07 1.93 6.86
C LEU A 216 -19.50 1.43 6.68
N TYR A 217 -19.60 0.22 6.16
CA TYR A 217 -20.86 -0.49 5.95
C TYR A 217 -20.83 -1.76 6.80
N PRO A 218 -21.33 -1.71 8.05
CA PRO A 218 -21.47 -2.89 8.89
C PRO A 218 -22.68 -3.72 8.45
N GLU A 219 -22.48 -5.00 8.26
CA GLU A 219 -23.48 -6.01 7.95
C GLU A 219 -23.43 -7.12 9.00
N PHE A 220 -24.59 -7.55 9.48
CA PHE A 220 -24.68 -8.62 10.46
C PHE A 220 -24.83 -9.96 9.77
N ASP A 221 -23.91 -10.87 10.04
CA ASP A 221 -23.98 -12.26 9.64
C ASP A 221 -24.54 -13.10 10.80
N ALA A 222 -25.83 -13.40 10.70
CA ALA A 222 -26.56 -14.16 11.70
C ALA A 222 -26.17 -15.65 11.74
N GLU A 223 -25.64 -16.19 10.64
CA GLU A 223 -25.25 -17.61 10.57
C GLU A 223 -23.96 -17.86 11.36
N ASN A 224 -23.04 -16.89 11.33
CA ASN A 224 -21.73 -17.00 11.98
C ASN A 224 -21.58 -16.17 13.26
N ASP A 225 -22.62 -15.46 13.70
CA ASP A 225 -22.62 -14.53 14.84
C ASP A 225 -21.51 -13.46 14.74
N GLN A 226 -21.41 -12.87 13.56
CA GLN A 226 -20.33 -11.97 13.17
C GLN A 226 -20.87 -10.65 12.64
N ILE A 227 -20.03 -9.61 12.72
CA ILE A 227 -20.23 -8.37 12.00
C ILE A 227 -19.14 -8.25 10.96
N VAL A 228 -19.54 -8.07 9.71
CA VAL A 228 -18.67 -7.74 8.59
C VAL A 228 -18.73 -6.24 8.37
N ILE A 229 -17.59 -5.57 8.45
CA ILE A 229 -17.45 -4.13 8.22
C ILE A 229 -16.69 -3.95 6.92
N SER A 230 -17.34 -3.40 5.91
CA SER A 230 -16.68 -3.13 4.62
C SER A 230 -16.32 -1.66 4.44
N TRP A 231 -15.18 -1.43 3.81
CA TRP A 231 -14.76 -0.16 3.22
C TRP A 231 -14.31 -0.40 1.78
N GLU A 232 -14.96 0.29 0.86
CA GLU A 232 -14.66 0.27 -0.57
C GLU A 232 -14.06 1.62 -1.00
N GLU A 233 -13.09 1.58 -1.90
CA GLU A 233 -12.50 2.77 -2.51
C GLU A 233 -12.34 2.56 -4.02
N GLU A 234 -12.89 3.49 -4.80
CA GLU A 234 -12.65 3.61 -6.23
C GLU A 234 -11.38 4.44 -6.47
N SER A 235 -10.54 4.00 -7.40
CA SER A 235 -9.29 4.67 -7.79
C SER A 235 -8.42 5.10 -6.60
N PRO A 236 -8.04 4.17 -5.71
CA PRO A 236 -7.18 4.47 -4.57
C PRO A 236 -5.82 5.07 -4.99
N ILE A 237 -5.34 6.01 -4.18
CA ILE A 237 -4.05 6.67 -4.39
C ILE A 237 -2.90 5.70 -4.14
N LEU A 238 -2.07 5.50 -5.17
CA LEU A 238 -0.82 4.73 -5.11
C LEU A 238 0.10 5.24 -3.99
N GLY A 239 0.70 4.30 -3.24
CA GLY A 239 1.62 4.57 -2.15
C GLY A 239 0.96 5.05 -0.86
N ARG A 240 -0.38 5.10 -0.78
CA ARG A 240 -1.10 5.51 0.43
C ARG A 240 -1.57 4.32 1.26
N ALA A 241 -1.58 4.56 2.57
CA ALA A 241 -2.10 3.65 3.58
C ALA A 241 -3.61 3.85 3.80
N TYR A 242 -4.32 2.73 3.88
CA TYR A 242 -5.74 2.62 4.17
C TYR A 242 -5.89 1.73 5.40
N THR A 243 -6.36 2.32 6.49
CA THR A 243 -6.38 1.69 7.81
C THR A 243 -7.80 1.57 8.33
N MET A 244 -8.20 0.37 8.77
CA MET A 244 -9.44 0.14 9.52
C MET A 244 -9.15 0.02 11.01
N PHE A 245 -9.97 0.64 11.86
CA PHE A 245 -9.83 0.63 13.32
C PHE A 245 -11.05 0.02 14.00
N TRP A 246 -10.82 -0.81 15.01
CA TRP A 246 -11.85 -1.39 15.88
C TRP A 246 -11.39 -1.47 17.34
N ASP A 247 -12.37 -1.70 18.22
CA ASP A 247 -12.18 -1.88 19.66
C ASP A 247 -12.59 -3.30 20.08
N TRP A 248 -11.87 -3.88 21.05
CA TRP A 248 -12.23 -5.13 21.74
C TRP A 248 -12.99 -4.81 23.03
#